data_AF-A0A123VU81-F1
#
_entry.id   AF-A0A123VU81-F1
#
_cell.length_a   1.000
_cell.length_b   1.000
_cell.length_c   1.000
_cell.angle_alpha   90.00
_cell.angle_beta   90.00
_cell.angle_gamma   90.00
#
_symmetry.space_group_name_H-M   'P 1'
#
loop_
_entity.id
_entity.type
_entity.pdbx_description
1 polymer ?
#
loop_
_entity_poly.entity_id
_entity_poly.type
_entity_poly.pdbx_seq_one_letter_code
_entity_poly.pdbx_strand_id
1 'polypeptide(L)'
;MQHSKSFDDFLEKAVQLHVHIDFSQKHSRFMMTDRAMTKPIRGRQLSKRDLYDEEFFRTHFAKQEIESRLEFLLGRVNSLEALLTKAKELNLTIDLKQKNVVFTLEENGKQISLSHKKISEKKLYDAAFFQNYFEDKELVSSEVVESLREQYHAFQEERDKEKVATEDIEEAFEEFKKKRDAVHEFEAELAEHQIEKLVDEGIYIKVSFGIKQSGLVFIPNYQLDIIEEDNQKKYKVYIRETTSYFVYNQEYSDKNQYIKGQTLIRQLTNDSRKIPYRRPTIEKLQEKISEINFLIELTETDKKYQDIKDELVAGIAELDIVLNQTNEKIATLNKMAEVLINLKSDDPSSRKLARYEFSVLCFYIMFS
;
A
#
# COMPACT_ATOMS: atom_id res chain seq x y z
N MET A 1 3.02 10.03 1.07
CA MET A 1 3.34 11.16 0.17
C MET A 1 3.47 12.47 0.95
N GLN A 2 2.41 13.03 1.53
CA GLN A 2 2.47 14.36 2.17
C GLN A 2 3.44 14.43 3.35
N HIS A 3 3.48 13.39 4.19
CA HIS A 3 4.39 13.29 5.33
C HIS A 3 5.73 12.62 4.99
N SER A 4 6.04 12.45 3.69
CA SER A 4 7.28 11.81 3.27
C SER A 4 8.37 12.85 2.99
N LYS A 5 9.61 12.57 3.36
CA LYS A 5 10.79 13.42 3.16
C LYS A 5 11.41 13.24 1.79
N SER A 6 11.40 12.02 1.29
CA SER A 6 11.96 11.64 0.01
C SER A 6 11.11 10.53 -0.64
N PHE A 7 11.47 10.15 -1.86
CA PHE A 7 10.88 8.99 -2.52
C PHE A 7 11.13 7.69 -1.74
N ASP A 8 12.33 7.52 -1.17
CA ASP A 8 12.68 6.30 -0.44
C ASP A 8 11.93 6.25 0.91
N ASP A 9 11.87 7.35 1.65
CA ASP A 9 11.05 7.47 2.88
C ASP A 9 9.55 7.25 2.60
N PHE A 10 9.07 7.60 1.41
CA PHE A 10 7.71 7.26 0.98
C PHE A 10 7.51 5.76 0.82
N LEU A 11 8.47 5.03 0.25
CA LEU A 11 8.37 3.59 0.09
C LEU A 11 8.46 2.87 1.43
N GLU A 12 9.34 3.30 2.33
CA GLU A 12 9.43 2.77 3.70
C GLU A 12 8.11 2.94 4.45
N LYS A 13 7.54 4.16 4.43
CA LYS A 13 6.22 4.43 5.02
C LYS A 13 5.09 3.64 4.37
N ALA A 14 5.15 3.40 3.06
CA ALA A 14 4.15 2.57 2.39
C ALA A 14 4.19 1.13 2.93
N VAL A 15 5.38 0.56 3.13
CA VAL A 15 5.55 -0.78 3.72
C VAL A 15 5.03 -0.83 5.15
N GLN A 16 5.35 0.18 5.99
CA GLN A 16 4.82 0.29 7.35
C GLN A 16 3.28 0.33 7.38
N LEU A 17 2.68 1.03 6.42
CA LEU A 17 1.23 1.11 6.25
C LEU A 17 0.62 -0.10 5.52
N HIS A 18 1.36 -1.20 5.42
CA HIS A 18 0.96 -2.44 4.75
C HIS A 18 0.54 -2.24 3.28
N VAL A 19 1.21 -1.33 2.56
CA VAL A 19 1.04 -1.11 1.13
C VAL A 19 2.32 -1.45 0.39
N HIS A 20 2.27 -2.52 -0.39
CA HIS A 20 3.32 -2.87 -1.33
C HIS A 20 3.09 -2.18 -2.67
N ILE A 21 4.13 -1.53 -3.21
CA ILE A 21 4.09 -0.83 -4.49
C ILE A 21 5.13 -1.45 -5.43
N ASP A 22 4.68 -1.91 -6.59
CA ASP A 22 5.51 -2.53 -7.62
C ASP A 22 5.54 -1.64 -8.88
N PHE A 23 6.75 -1.20 -9.24
CA PHE A 23 7.05 -0.39 -10.43
C PHE A 23 7.76 -1.19 -11.54
N SER A 24 8.02 -2.48 -11.36
CA SER A 24 8.79 -3.30 -12.31
C SER A 24 8.09 -3.52 -13.66
N GLN A 25 6.80 -3.22 -13.71
CA GLN A 25 5.92 -3.48 -14.84
C GLN A 25 5.59 -2.19 -15.58
N LYS A 26 4.99 -2.32 -16.78
CA LYS A 26 4.52 -1.16 -17.56
C LYS A 26 3.61 -0.21 -16.78
N HIS A 27 2.88 -0.72 -15.80
CA HIS A 27 1.99 0.06 -14.95
C HIS A 27 2.31 -0.23 -13.49
N SER A 28 2.35 0.81 -12.67
CA SER A 28 2.48 0.69 -11.22
C SER A 28 1.33 -0.13 -10.64
N ARG A 29 1.66 -0.95 -9.64
CA ARG A 29 0.76 -1.88 -8.97
C ARG A 29 0.84 -1.66 -7.46
N PHE A 30 -0.31 -1.66 -6.82
CA PHE A 30 -0.47 -1.41 -5.39
C PHE A 30 -1.21 -2.59 -4.77
N MET A 31 -0.69 -3.08 -3.65
CA MET A 31 -1.21 -4.26 -2.97
C MET A 31 -1.27 -3.99 -1.47
N MET A 32 -2.41 -4.23 -0.84
CA MET A 32 -2.52 -4.18 0.61
C MET A 32 -2.09 -5.53 1.20
N THR A 33 -1.11 -5.53 2.09
CA THR A 33 -0.54 -6.76 2.69
C THR A 33 -1.20 -7.14 4.01
N ASP A 34 -1.97 -6.23 4.62
CA ASP A 34 -2.78 -6.49 5.80
C ASP A 34 -4.14 -7.13 5.47
N ARG A 35 -4.39 -7.45 4.20
CA ARG A 35 -5.61 -8.09 3.69
C ARG A 35 -5.29 -9.29 2.81
N ALA A 36 -6.23 -10.22 2.74
CA ALA A 36 -6.23 -11.32 1.76
C ALA A 36 -6.62 -10.81 0.36
N MET A 37 -5.85 -9.86 -0.16
CA MET A 37 -5.99 -9.37 -1.52
C MET A 37 -5.26 -10.34 -2.47
N THR A 38 -5.87 -10.69 -3.59
CA THR A 38 -5.26 -11.62 -4.58
C THR A 38 -4.78 -10.92 -5.85
N LYS A 39 -5.33 -9.74 -6.14
CA LYS A 39 -5.01 -8.96 -7.33
C LYS A 39 -4.57 -7.54 -6.97
N PRO A 40 -3.46 -7.03 -7.55
CA PRO A 40 -3.04 -5.65 -7.35
C PRO A 40 -3.99 -4.64 -8.00
N ILE A 41 -4.01 -3.43 -7.44
CA ILE A 41 -4.66 -2.24 -8.01
C ILE A 41 -3.63 -1.51 -8.87
N ARG A 42 -3.97 -1.11 -10.09
CA ARG A 42 -3.06 -0.34 -10.97
C ARG A 42 -3.11 1.15 -10.65
N GLY A 43 -2.01 1.87 -10.83
CA GLY A 43 -1.93 3.31 -10.49
C GLY A 43 -3.06 4.18 -11.10
N ARG A 44 -3.38 3.99 -12.39
CA ARG A 44 -4.52 4.67 -13.06
C ARG A 44 -5.89 4.44 -12.43
N GLN A 45 -6.03 3.41 -11.59
CA GLN A 45 -7.28 3.08 -10.91
C GLN A 45 -7.43 3.87 -9.61
N LEU A 46 -6.31 4.37 -9.05
CA LEU A 46 -6.32 5.23 -7.86
C LEU A 46 -6.81 6.64 -8.19
N SER A 47 -6.45 7.17 -9.36
CA SER A 47 -6.96 8.45 -9.87
C SER A 47 -7.17 8.37 -11.38
N LYS A 48 -8.27 8.95 -11.85
CA LYS A 48 -8.50 9.15 -13.28
C LYS A 48 -7.61 10.24 -13.88
N ARG A 49 -6.98 11.08 -13.03
CA ARG A 49 -6.15 12.21 -13.44
C ARG A 49 -4.67 11.84 -13.54
N ASP A 50 -4.18 11.09 -12.57
CA ASP A 50 -2.76 10.82 -12.37
C ASP A 50 -2.47 9.33 -12.49
N LEU A 51 -1.37 8.99 -13.17
CA LEU A 51 -0.99 7.61 -13.43
C LEU A 51 -0.37 6.91 -12.21
N TYR A 52 0.14 7.68 -11.24
CA TYR A 52 0.87 7.18 -10.07
C TYR A 52 1.94 6.15 -10.42
N ASP A 53 2.72 6.40 -11.47
CA ASP A 53 3.89 5.61 -11.83
C ASP A 53 5.14 6.10 -11.09
N GLU A 54 6.26 5.40 -11.27
CA GLU A 54 7.52 5.75 -10.61
C GLU A 54 7.95 7.18 -10.96
N GLU A 55 7.78 7.58 -12.23
CA GLU A 55 8.13 8.92 -12.70
C GLU A 55 7.29 10.01 -12.01
N PHE A 56 5.99 9.77 -11.82
CA PHE A 56 5.11 10.68 -11.07
C PHE A 56 5.62 10.94 -9.66
N PHE A 57 5.91 9.88 -8.90
CA PHE A 57 6.37 10.03 -7.52
C PHE A 57 7.77 10.67 -7.47
N ARG A 58 8.69 10.25 -8.34
CA ARG A 58 10.02 10.84 -8.44
C ARG A 58 9.96 12.32 -8.80
N THR A 59 9.12 12.69 -9.74
CA THR A 59 8.89 14.09 -10.14
C THR A 59 8.32 14.91 -8.97
N HIS A 60 7.37 14.34 -8.21
CA HIS A 60 6.79 15.00 -7.05
C HIS A 60 7.86 15.35 -6.00
N PHE A 61 8.70 14.38 -5.61
CA PHE A 61 9.75 14.63 -4.62
C PHE A 61 10.88 15.50 -5.16
N ALA A 62 11.28 15.32 -6.43
CA ALA A 62 12.28 16.18 -7.06
C ALA A 62 11.81 17.64 -7.15
N LYS A 63 10.53 17.89 -7.44
CA LYS A 63 9.94 19.24 -7.41
C LYS A 63 10.12 19.89 -6.04
N GLN A 64 9.69 19.22 -4.98
CA GLN A 64 9.79 19.73 -3.61
C GLN A 64 11.23 20.00 -3.21
N GLU A 65 12.14 19.10 -3.58
CA GLU A 65 13.52 19.22 -3.17
C GLU A 65 14.30 20.27 -3.98
N ILE A 66 14.01 20.46 -5.27
CA ILE A 66 14.56 21.58 -6.05
C ILE A 66 14.08 22.91 -5.46
N GLU A 67 12.79 23.03 -5.13
CA GLU A 67 12.23 24.23 -4.51
C GLU A 67 12.93 24.53 -3.17
N SER A 68 13.10 23.50 -2.32
CA SER A 68 13.81 23.59 -1.04
C SER A 68 15.26 24.08 -1.18
N ARG A 69 16.03 23.51 -2.13
CA ARG A 69 17.41 23.94 -2.41
C ARG A 69 17.46 25.39 -2.89
N LEU A 70 16.52 25.81 -3.73
CA LEU A 70 16.44 27.19 -4.20
C LEU A 70 16.13 28.16 -3.06
N GLU A 71 15.15 27.86 -2.20
CA GLU A 71 14.82 28.70 -1.05
C GLU A 71 16.01 28.86 -0.09
N PHE A 72 16.72 27.77 0.17
CA PHE A 72 17.94 27.78 0.97
C PHE A 72 19.05 28.64 0.34
N LEU A 73 19.34 28.45 -0.95
CA LEU A 73 20.45 29.10 -1.62
C LEU A 73 20.20 30.58 -1.90
N LEU A 74 18.98 30.95 -2.33
CA LEU A 74 18.65 32.32 -2.74
C LEU A 74 18.85 33.33 -1.60
N GLY A 75 18.70 32.91 -0.34
CA GLY A 75 18.97 33.75 0.83
C GLY A 75 20.47 33.92 1.15
N ARG A 76 21.35 33.07 0.58
CA ARG A 76 22.77 32.92 0.98
C ARG A 76 23.76 33.20 -0.16
N VAL A 77 23.26 33.63 -1.31
CA VAL A 77 24.04 34.02 -2.48
C VAL A 77 23.62 35.40 -2.95
N ASN A 78 24.58 36.12 -3.50
CA ASN A 78 24.45 37.51 -3.96
C ASN A 78 24.65 37.63 -5.48
N SER A 79 25.07 36.57 -6.18
CA SER A 79 25.22 36.56 -7.63
C SER A 79 24.71 35.26 -8.24
N LEU A 80 24.38 35.32 -9.53
CA LEU A 80 24.00 34.14 -10.31
C LEU A 80 25.14 33.10 -10.35
N GLU A 81 26.38 33.53 -10.52
CA GLU A 81 27.55 32.64 -10.55
C GLU A 81 27.75 31.90 -9.22
N ALA A 82 27.57 32.59 -8.10
CA ALA A 82 27.63 31.98 -6.78
C ALA A 82 26.49 30.97 -6.57
N LEU A 83 25.28 31.28 -7.05
CA LEU A 83 24.14 30.35 -7.03
C LEU A 83 24.47 29.07 -7.82
N LEU A 84 24.97 29.19 -9.04
CA LEU A 84 25.30 28.04 -9.90
C LEU A 84 26.40 27.16 -9.27
N THR A 85 27.36 27.77 -8.60
CA THR A 85 28.47 27.07 -7.96
C THR A 85 27.99 26.30 -6.72
N LYS A 86 27.29 26.98 -5.80
CA LYS A 86 26.76 26.36 -4.57
C LYS A 86 25.64 25.36 -4.86
N ALA A 87 24.83 25.56 -5.90
CA ALA A 87 23.82 24.60 -6.31
C ALA A 87 24.45 23.25 -6.68
N LYS A 88 25.58 23.26 -7.41
CA LYS A 88 26.30 22.03 -7.76
C LYS A 88 26.83 21.28 -6.54
N GLU A 89 27.26 21.98 -5.49
CA GLU A 89 27.69 21.35 -4.23
C GLU A 89 26.55 20.58 -3.54
N LEU A 90 25.30 21.01 -3.75
CA LEU A 90 24.07 20.37 -3.28
C LEU A 90 23.43 19.45 -4.33
N ASN A 91 24.17 19.02 -5.36
CA ASN A 91 23.70 18.15 -6.45
C ASN A 91 22.55 18.72 -7.30
N LEU A 92 22.45 20.05 -7.37
CA LEU A 92 21.50 20.76 -8.21
C LEU A 92 22.22 21.49 -9.36
N THR A 93 21.91 21.14 -10.59
CA THR A 93 22.37 21.88 -11.77
C THR A 93 21.25 22.77 -12.29
N ILE A 94 21.58 24.03 -12.59
CA ILE A 94 20.63 25.04 -13.09
C ILE A 94 21.11 25.50 -14.46
N ASP A 95 20.38 25.12 -15.51
CA ASP A 95 20.69 25.46 -16.89
C ASP A 95 19.75 26.55 -17.40
N LEU A 96 20.30 27.75 -17.64
CA LEU A 96 19.55 28.86 -18.24
C LEU A 96 19.65 28.79 -19.77
N LYS A 97 18.52 28.51 -20.44
CA LYS A 97 18.38 28.50 -21.90
C LYS A 97 17.43 29.62 -22.35
N GLN A 98 18.01 30.77 -22.70
CA GLN A 98 17.28 31.98 -23.07
C GLN A 98 16.28 32.41 -21.98
N LYS A 99 14.97 32.22 -22.20
CA LYS A 99 13.91 32.52 -21.23
C LYS A 99 13.59 31.35 -20.30
N ASN A 100 13.99 30.13 -20.66
CA ASN A 100 13.64 28.93 -19.91
C ASN A 100 14.79 28.52 -19.01
N VAL A 101 14.47 28.04 -17.81
CA VAL A 101 15.43 27.37 -16.92
C VAL A 101 15.05 25.91 -16.76
N VAL A 102 16.06 25.04 -16.79
CA VAL A 102 15.95 23.60 -16.49
C VAL A 102 16.79 23.32 -15.26
N PHE A 103 16.18 22.62 -14.31
CA PHE A 103 16.80 22.19 -13.06
C PHE A 103 17.03 20.69 -13.15
N THR A 104 18.28 20.25 -12.97
CA THR A 104 18.62 18.83 -12.92
C THR A 104 19.08 18.49 -11.52
N LEU A 105 18.31 17.64 -10.87
CA LEU A 105 18.62 17.11 -9.56
C LEU A 105 19.23 15.72 -9.70
N GLU A 106 20.40 15.51 -9.08
CA GLU A 106 21.04 14.21 -8.96
C GLU A 106 20.91 13.65 -7.53
N GLU A 107 20.16 12.56 -7.38
CA GLU A 107 20.00 11.85 -6.11
C GLU A 107 20.13 10.34 -6.33
N ASN A 108 20.96 9.70 -5.51
CA ASN A 108 21.20 8.25 -5.53
C ASN A 108 21.60 7.72 -6.93
N GLY A 109 22.41 8.49 -7.67
CA GLY A 109 22.88 8.14 -9.02
C GLY A 109 21.83 8.28 -10.12
N LYS A 110 20.62 8.77 -9.81
CA LYS A 110 19.58 9.09 -10.79
C LYS A 110 19.47 10.60 -10.97
N GLN A 111 19.39 11.03 -12.22
CA GLN A 111 19.18 12.43 -12.58
C GLN A 111 17.73 12.67 -13.01
N ILE A 112 17.09 13.68 -12.43
CA ILE A 112 15.74 14.12 -12.78
C ILE A 112 15.81 15.57 -13.22
N SER A 113 15.43 15.84 -14.46
CA SER A 113 15.38 17.19 -15.01
C SER A 113 13.95 17.72 -15.07
N LEU A 114 13.72 18.88 -14.48
CA LEU A 114 12.44 19.57 -14.46
C LEU A 114 12.57 20.98 -15.03
N SER A 115 11.58 21.43 -15.80
CA SER A 115 11.53 22.82 -16.25
C SER A 115 11.03 23.72 -15.13
N HIS A 116 11.48 24.98 -15.11
CA HIS A 116 11.04 26.02 -14.17
C HIS A 116 9.52 26.11 -13.99
N LYS A 117 8.74 25.83 -15.04
CA LYS A 117 7.26 25.82 -15.00
C LYS A 117 6.67 24.76 -14.08
N LYS A 118 7.42 23.68 -13.78
CA LYS A 118 6.98 22.56 -12.94
C LYS A 118 7.44 22.70 -11.48
N ILE A 119 8.34 23.64 -11.16
CA ILE A 119 9.02 23.71 -9.86
C ILE A 119 8.10 24.26 -8.77
N SER A 120 7.49 25.42 -9.00
CA SER A 120 6.61 26.04 -8.00
C SER A 120 5.40 26.66 -8.68
N GLU A 121 4.27 26.59 -8.00
CA GLU A 121 3.05 27.29 -8.40
C GLU A 121 3.06 28.74 -7.92
N LYS A 122 3.88 29.05 -6.90
CA LYS A 122 3.97 30.37 -6.27
C LYS A 122 5.01 31.26 -6.95
N LYS A 123 6.15 30.69 -7.33
CA LYS A 123 7.30 31.42 -7.87
C LYS A 123 7.74 30.82 -9.20
N LEU A 124 7.83 31.66 -10.24
CA LEU A 124 8.36 31.24 -11.52
C LEU A 124 9.87 31.49 -11.57
N TYR A 125 10.67 30.44 -11.36
CA TYR A 125 12.13 30.50 -11.40
C TYR A 125 12.67 30.52 -12.84
N ASP A 126 12.24 31.49 -13.64
CA ASP A 126 12.73 31.69 -15.02
C ASP A 126 14.01 32.56 -15.06
N ALA A 127 14.55 32.79 -16.25
CA ALA A 127 15.79 33.55 -16.39
C ALA A 127 15.64 35.01 -15.94
N ALA A 128 14.46 35.62 -16.15
CA ALA A 128 14.17 36.98 -15.75
C ALA A 128 14.08 37.10 -14.23
N PHE A 129 13.50 36.11 -13.56
CA PHE A 129 13.47 36.04 -12.09
C PHE A 129 14.88 36.13 -11.52
N PHE A 130 15.82 35.31 -12.00
CA PHE A 130 17.18 35.32 -11.46
C PHE A 130 17.94 36.61 -11.78
N GLN A 131 17.73 37.20 -12.97
CA GLN A 131 18.31 38.49 -13.32
C GLN A 131 17.84 39.58 -12.34
N ASN A 132 16.53 39.76 -12.22
CA ASN A 132 15.94 40.76 -11.33
C ASN A 132 16.28 40.50 -9.85
N TYR A 133 16.37 39.24 -9.42
CA TYR A 133 16.63 38.89 -8.02
C TYR A 133 18.03 39.30 -7.54
N PHE A 134 19.01 39.33 -8.45
CA PHE A 134 20.40 39.69 -8.12
C PHE A 134 20.80 41.11 -8.54
N GLU A 135 19.95 41.84 -9.27
CA GLU A 135 20.23 43.22 -9.70
C GLU A 135 20.51 44.19 -8.53
N ASP A 136 19.80 44.04 -7.40
CA ASP A 136 19.85 44.97 -6.26
C ASP A 136 20.63 44.43 -5.03
N LYS A 137 21.30 43.28 -5.13
CA LYS A 137 21.99 42.66 -3.98
C LYS A 137 23.45 43.11 -3.86
N GLU A 138 23.73 43.96 -2.87
CA GLU A 138 25.10 44.28 -2.47
C GLU A 138 25.84 43.08 -1.88
N LEU A 139 27.17 43.10 -2.06
CA LEU A 139 28.11 42.02 -1.78
C LEU A 139 28.29 41.80 -0.27
N VAL A 140 27.34 41.13 0.39
CA VAL A 140 27.52 40.69 1.77
C VAL A 140 28.26 39.36 1.77
N SER A 141 29.55 39.38 2.10
CA SER A 141 30.30 38.18 2.42
C SER A 141 29.80 37.61 3.74
N SER A 142 29.29 36.38 3.74
CA SER A 142 29.09 35.64 4.99
C SER A 142 30.18 34.59 5.11
N GLU A 143 31.07 34.80 6.07
CA GLU A 143 31.94 33.79 6.64
C GLU A 143 31.12 32.91 7.58
N VAL A 144 31.04 31.60 7.30
CA VAL A 144 30.78 30.57 8.31
C VAL A 144 31.57 29.31 7.91
N VAL A 145 32.20 28.69 8.90
CA VAL A 145 33.19 27.60 8.80
C VAL A 145 32.53 26.22 8.57
N GLU A 146 31.21 26.10 8.74
CA GLU A 146 30.46 24.85 8.52
C GLU A 146 30.21 24.56 7.04
N SER A 147 30.26 23.28 6.64
CA SER A 147 30.08 22.90 5.25
C SER A 147 28.66 23.25 4.77
N LEU A 148 28.52 23.72 3.52
CA LEU A 148 27.23 24.08 2.92
C LEU A 148 26.19 22.95 3.03
N ARG A 149 26.66 21.69 2.99
CA ARG A 149 25.85 20.48 3.12
C ARG A 149 25.28 20.31 4.53
N GLU A 150 26.08 20.52 5.57
CA GLU A 150 25.60 20.47 6.97
C GLU A 150 24.54 21.55 7.21
N GLN A 151 24.79 22.76 6.71
CA GLN A 151 23.82 23.84 6.82
C GLN A 151 22.51 23.52 6.08
N TYR A 152 22.60 22.87 4.91
CA TYR A 152 21.40 22.45 4.18
C TYR A 152 20.67 21.32 4.90
N HIS A 153 21.40 20.38 5.51
CA HIS A 153 20.82 19.32 6.33
C HIS A 153 20.04 19.89 7.52
N ALA A 154 20.61 20.85 8.26
CA ALA A 154 19.90 21.53 9.35
C ALA A 154 18.63 22.25 8.87
N PHE A 155 18.69 22.88 7.69
CA PHE A 155 17.51 23.50 7.06
C PHE A 155 16.43 22.48 6.67
N GLN A 156 16.83 21.32 6.13
CA GLN A 156 15.91 20.23 5.84
C GLN A 156 15.25 19.68 7.11
N GLU A 157 16.01 19.51 8.19
CA GLU A 157 15.47 19.09 9.49
C GLU A 157 14.43 20.08 10.00
N GLU A 158 14.69 21.38 9.95
CA GLU A 158 13.72 22.40 10.36
C GLU A 158 12.44 22.38 9.53
N ARG A 159 12.56 22.28 8.20
CA ARG A 159 11.42 22.13 7.28
C ARG A 159 10.61 20.89 7.60
N ASP A 160 11.29 19.78 7.88
CA ASP A 160 10.65 18.49 8.10
C ASP A 160 10.13 18.30 9.54
N LYS A 161 10.36 19.24 10.47
CA LYS A 161 9.76 19.23 11.83
C LYS A 161 8.23 19.25 11.82
N GLU A 162 7.63 19.87 10.79
CA GLU A 162 6.16 19.90 10.64
C GLU A 162 5.60 18.57 10.12
N LYS A 163 6.45 17.66 9.62
CA LYS A 163 6.01 16.34 9.18
C LYS A 163 5.73 15.47 10.40
N VAL A 164 4.59 14.80 10.34
CA VAL A 164 4.15 13.84 11.37
C VAL A 164 5.22 12.76 11.53
N ALA A 165 5.51 12.42 12.79
CA ALA A 165 6.48 11.38 13.11
C ALA A 165 6.03 10.02 12.57
N THR A 166 6.98 9.12 12.34
CA THR A 166 6.68 7.77 11.84
C THR A 166 5.77 7.01 12.81
N GLU A 167 6.01 7.18 14.11
CA GLU A 167 5.24 6.54 15.19
C GLU A 167 3.78 7.02 15.18
N ASP A 168 3.56 8.33 15.07
CA ASP A 168 2.21 8.92 15.01
C ASP A 168 1.43 8.43 13.78
N ILE A 169 2.11 8.20 12.64
CA ILE A 169 1.50 7.65 11.42
C ILE A 169 1.06 6.20 11.66
N GLU A 170 1.90 5.39 12.31
CA GLU A 170 1.58 4.01 12.67
C GLU A 170 0.42 3.94 13.66
N GLU A 171 0.40 4.79 14.69
CA GLU A 171 -0.71 4.88 15.65
C GLU A 171 -2.02 5.28 14.98
N ALA A 172 -2.00 6.31 14.13
CA ALA A 172 -3.17 6.74 13.37
C ALA A 172 -3.67 5.64 12.42
N PHE A 173 -2.75 4.88 11.83
CA PHE A 173 -3.09 3.75 10.98
C PHE A 173 -3.70 2.60 11.78
N GLU A 174 -3.16 2.26 12.95
CA GLU A 174 -3.72 1.22 13.81
C GLU A 174 -5.11 1.61 14.35
N GLU A 175 -5.33 2.87 14.71
CA GLU A 175 -6.69 3.36 15.01
C GLU A 175 -7.63 3.24 13.82
N PHE A 176 -7.17 3.64 12.63
CA PHE A 176 -7.95 3.52 11.40
C PHE A 176 -8.29 2.05 11.11
N LYS A 177 -7.32 1.15 11.28
CA LYS A 177 -7.46 -0.28 11.10
C LYS A 177 -8.43 -0.88 12.12
N LYS A 178 -8.37 -0.50 13.40
CA LYS A 178 -9.37 -0.89 14.41
C LYS A 178 -10.77 -0.43 14.02
N LYS A 179 -10.95 0.84 13.66
CA LYS A 179 -12.24 1.39 13.19
C LYS A 179 -12.75 0.66 11.96
N ARG A 180 -11.84 0.34 11.03
CA ARG A 180 -12.12 -0.39 9.80
C ARG A 180 -12.52 -1.84 10.06
N ASP A 181 -11.78 -2.56 10.89
CA ASP A 181 -11.99 -3.98 11.20
C ASP A 181 -13.19 -4.17 12.15
N ALA A 182 -13.56 -3.12 12.90
CA ALA A 182 -14.83 -3.05 13.60
C ALA A 182 -16.04 -2.97 12.65
N VAL A 183 -15.86 -2.49 11.41
CA VAL A 183 -16.93 -2.50 10.39
C VAL A 183 -17.14 -3.93 9.91
N HIS A 184 -18.34 -4.45 10.14
CA HIS A 184 -18.70 -5.81 9.77
C HIS A 184 -18.65 -6.01 8.25
N GLU A 185 -17.65 -6.77 7.79
CA GLU A 185 -17.57 -7.31 6.44
C GLU A 185 -18.18 -8.72 6.41
N PHE A 186 -19.06 -8.94 5.44
CA PHE A 186 -19.71 -10.22 5.20
C PHE A 186 -19.04 -10.90 4.03
N GLU A 187 -18.66 -12.16 4.24
CA GLU A 187 -18.12 -13.02 3.21
C GLU A 187 -19.28 -13.69 2.46
N ALA A 188 -19.31 -13.52 1.14
CA ALA A 188 -20.23 -14.23 0.26
C ALA A 188 -19.47 -14.95 -0.85
N GLU A 189 -19.74 -16.24 -1.01
CA GLU A 189 -19.23 -17.06 -2.11
C GLU A 189 -20.12 -16.83 -3.35
N LEU A 190 -19.52 -16.46 -4.47
CA LEU A 190 -20.23 -16.24 -5.73
C LEU A 190 -20.29 -17.53 -6.53
N ALA A 191 -21.47 -17.84 -7.07
CA ALA A 191 -21.64 -18.89 -8.05
C ALA A 191 -21.21 -18.40 -9.45
N GLU A 192 -20.73 -19.30 -10.31
CA GLU A 192 -20.24 -18.95 -11.66
C GLU A 192 -21.28 -18.18 -12.49
N HIS A 193 -22.57 -18.54 -12.39
CA HIS A 193 -23.64 -17.87 -13.12
C HIS A 193 -23.95 -16.44 -12.65
N GLN A 194 -23.52 -16.08 -11.43
CA GLN A 194 -23.66 -14.72 -10.91
C GLN A 194 -22.57 -13.79 -11.47
N ILE A 195 -21.51 -14.34 -12.03
CA ILE A 195 -20.41 -13.57 -12.59
C ILE A 195 -20.74 -13.22 -14.04
N GLU A 196 -20.89 -11.93 -14.32
CA GLU A 196 -21.07 -11.45 -15.69
C GLU A 196 -19.73 -11.30 -16.40
N LYS A 197 -18.78 -10.62 -15.74
CA LYS A 197 -17.49 -10.31 -16.34
C LYS A 197 -16.44 -10.09 -15.28
N LEU A 198 -15.31 -10.78 -15.46
CA LEU A 198 -14.09 -10.49 -14.73
C LEU A 198 -13.28 -9.43 -15.52
N VAL A 199 -12.88 -8.36 -14.85
CA VAL A 199 -11.98 -7.35 -15.41
C VAL A 199 -10.73 -7.22 -14.56
N ASP A 200 -9.73 -6.50 -15.04
CA ASP A 200 -8.50 -6.25 -14.27
C ASP A 200 -8.78 -5.47 -12.98
N GLU A 201 -9.86 -4.67 -12.95
CA GLU A 201 -10.23 -3.78 -11.85
C GLU A 201 -11.05 -4.47 -10.74
N GLY A 202 -11.65 -5.61 -11.04
CA GLY A 202 -12.65 -6.26 -10.18
C GLY A 202 -13.55 -7.20 -10.95
N ILE A 203 -14.73 -7.44 -10.40
CA ILE A 203 -15.71 -8.37 -10.96
C ILE A 203 -17.09 -7.68 -11.06
N TYR A 204 -17.77 -7.91 -12.18
CA TYR A 204 -19.17 -7.54 -12.34
C TYR A 204 -20.04 -8.73 -11.98
N ILE A 205 -20.92 -8.53 -11.00
CA ILE A 205 -21.87 -9.55 -10.53
C ILE A 205 -23.29 -9.16 -10.93
N LYS A 206 -24.07 -10.15 -11.39
CA LYS A 206 -25.51 -10.03 -11.60
C LYS A 206 -26.22 -10.06 -10.27
N VAL A 207 -27.06 -9.07 -10.04
CA VAL A 207 -27.88 -8.99 -8.84
C VAL A 207 -29.33 -8.71 -9.22
N SER A 208 -30.25 -9.41 -8.57
CA SER A 208 -31.68 -9.17 -8.68
C SER A 208 -32.14 -8.42 -7.43
N PHE A 209 -32.89 -7.34 -7.53
CA PHE A 209 -33.40 -6.61 -6.37
C PHE A 209 -34.88 -6.26 -6.57
N GLY A 210 -35.78 -7.05 -5.99
CA GLY A 210 -37.23 -6.84 -6.15
C GLY A 210 -37.80 -7.49 -7.41
N ILE A 211 -39.03 -7.14 -7.77
CA ILE A 211 -39.78 -7.81 -8.84
C ILE A 211 -39.31 -7.28 -10.20
N LYS A 212 -38.65 -8.14 -11.01
CA LYS A 212 -38.16 -7.85 -12.37
C LYS A 212 -37.12 -6.72 -12.47
N GLN A 213 -36.43 -6.40 -11.39
CA GLN A 213 -35.32 -5.46 -11.40
C GLN A 213 -34.02 -6.24 -11.21
N SER A 214 -33.22 -6.30 -12.27
CA SER A 214 -31.88 -6.88 -12.26
C SER A 214 -30.87 -5.85 -12.74
N GLY A 215 -29.65 -5.96 -12.24
CA GLY A 215 -28.56 -5.10 -12.66
C GLY A 215 -27.20 -5.71 -12.34
N LEU A 216 -26.16 -4.99 -12.72
CA LEU A 216 -24.79 -5.34 -12.46
C LEU A 216 -24.23 -4.50 -11.31
N VAL A 217 -23.55 -5.13 -10.37
CA VAL A 217 -22.76 -4.46 -9.34
C VAL A 217 -21.30 -4.73 -9.63
N PHE A 218 -20.48 -3.69 -9.56
CA PHE A 218 -19.04 -3.80 -9.67
C PHE A 218 -18.42 -3.98 -8.28
N ILE A 219 -17.70 -5.08 -8.07
CA ILE A 219 -16.95 -5.35 -6.84
C ILE A 219 -15.45 -5.22 -7.15
N PRO A 220 -14.73 -4.27 -6.51
CA PRO A 220 -13.32 -4.04 -6.75
C PRO A 220 -12.42 -5.13 -6.16
N ASN A 221 -11.19 -5.25 -6.67
CA ASN A 221 -10.22 -6.27 -6.24
C ASN A 221 -9.94 -6.30 -4.73
N TYR A 222 -9.96 -5.16 -4.04
CA TYR A 222 -9.72 -5.12 -2.59
C TYR A 222 -10.86 -5.74 -1.75
N GLN A 223 -12.00 -6.04 -2.38
CA GLN A 223 -13.15 -6.74 -1.81
C GLN A 223 -13.33 -8.13 -2.42
N LEU A 224 -12.38 -8.60 -3.24
CA LEU A 224 -12.47 -9.85 -3.98
C LEU A 224 -11.29 -10.75 -3.67
N ASP A 225 -11.60 -11.99 -3.35
CA ASP A 225 -10.64 -13.07 -3.19
C ASP A 225 -10.98 -14.20 -4.18
N ILE A 226 -9.96 -14.76 -4.81
CA ILE A 226 -10.08 -15.78 -5.86
C ILE A 226 -9.19 -16.93 -5.45
N ILE A 227 -9.83 -18.03 -5.06
CA ILE A 227 -9.17 -19.25 -4.61
C ILE A 227 -9.23 -20.26 -5.75
N GLU A 228 -8.07 -20.80 -6.13
CA GLU A 228 -7.94 -21.85 -7.13
C GLU A 228 -7.69 -23.20 -6.42
N GLU A 229 -8.73 -24.03 -6.30
CA GLU A 229 -8.65 -25.38 -5.72
C GLU A 229 -9.07 -26.41 -6.79
N ASP A 230 -8.24 -27.42 -7.05
CA ASP A 230 -8.56 -28.60 -7.88
C ASP A 230 -9.32 -28.31 -9.19
N ASN A 231 -8.84 -27.35 -9.97
CA ASN A 231 -9.43 -26.86 -11.24
C ASN A 231 -10.78 -26.13 -11.13
N GLN A 232 -11.24 -25.75 -9.94
CA GLN A 232 -12.41 -24.89 -9.73
C GLN A 232 -11.99 -23.54 -9.12
N LYS A 233 -12.45 -22.45 -9.72
CA LYS A 233 -12.21 -21.09 -9.21
C LYS A 233 -13.35 -20.69 -8.29
N LYS A 234 -13.07 -20.53 -7.01
CA LYS A 234 -14.01 -20.00 -6.03
C LYS A 234 -13.80 -18.50 -5.89
N TYR A 235 -14.86 -17.73 -6.06
CA TYR A 235 -14.84 -16.28 -5.92
C TYR A 235 -15.51 -15.90 -4.61
N LYS A 236 -14.77 -15.24 -3.71
CA LYS A 236 -15.27 -14.73 -2.44
C LYS A 236 -15.30 -13.22 -2.48
N VAL A 237 -16.43 -12.62 -2.13
CA VAL A 237 -16.57 -11.17 -2.02
C VAL A 237 -16.83 -10.75 -0.59
N TYR A 238 -16.22 -9.63 -0.20
CA TYR A 238 -16.35 -9.02 1.12
C TYR A 238 -17.19 -7.75 1.03
N ILE A 239 -18.40 -7.80 1.59
CA ILE A 239 -19.40 -6.74 1.47
C ILE A 239 -19.70 -6.14 2.84
N ARG A 240 -19.70 -4.81 2.94
CA ARG A 240 -20.05 -4.09 4.16
C ARG A 240 -21.53 -3.74 4.16
N GLU A 241 -22.24 -4.04 5.24
CA GLU A 241 -23.69 -3.78 5.33
C GLU A 241 -24.07 -2.31 5.11
N THR A 242 -23.29 -1.39 5.68
CA THR A 242 -23.57 0.05 5.69
C THR A 242 -23.18 0.76 4.40
N THR A 243 -22.25 0.18 3.63
CA THR A 243 -21.75 0.71 2.36
C THR A 243 -22.83 0.67 1.28
N SER A 244 -22.91 1.72 0.49
CA SER A 244 -23.78 1.78 -0.68
C SER A 244 -23.05 1.28 -1.92
N TYR A 245 -23.67 0.39 -2.68
CA TYR A 245 -23.15 -0.19 -3.92
C TYR A 245 -23.98 0.31 -5.09
N PHE A 246 -23.30 0.72 -6.17
CA PHE A 246 -23.99 1.20 -7.37
C PHE A 246 -24.41 0.04 -8.25
N VAL A 247 -25.68 0.05 -8.66
CA VAL A 247 -26.26 -0.94 -9.55
C VAL A 247 -26.48 -0.34 -10.92
N TYR A 248 -25.84 -0.93 -11.92
CA TYR A 248 -26.00 -0.59 -13.34
C TYR A 248 -27.12 -1.44 -13.95
N ASN A 249 -28.17 -0.81 -14.48
CA ASN A 249 -29.16 -1.49 -15.30
C ASN A 249 -28.75 -1.34 -16.78
N GLN A 250 -28.54 -2.47 -17.46
CA GLN A 250 -28.08 -2.49 -18.85
C GLN A 250 -29.13 -1.96 -19.84
N GLU A 251 -30.42 -2.10 -19.51
CA GLU A 251 -31.52 -1.76 -20.41
C GLU A 251 -32.05 -0.34 -20.21
N TYR A 252 -31.98 0.17 -18.97
CA TYR A 252 -32.61 1.43 -18.56
C TYR A 252 -31.72 2.20 -17.59
N SER A 253 -30.94 3.16 -18.10
CA SER A 253 -30.00 3.95 -17.28
C SER A 253 -30.69 4.82 -16.22
N ASP A 254 -31.96 5.17 -16.42
CA ASP A 254 -32.85 5.83 -15.45
C ASP A 254 -33.16 4.96 -14.23
N LYS A 255 -32.94 3.64 -14.32
CA LYS A 255 -33.10 2.69 -13.20
C LYS A 255 -31.79 2.40 -12.45
N ASN A 256 -30.71 3.10 -12.78
CA ASN A 256 -29.46 3.02 -12.03
C ASN A 256 -29.67 3.59 -10.62
N GLN A 257 -29.26 2.84 -9.60
CA GLN A 257 -29.45 3.26 -8.22
C GLN A 257 -28.37 2.72 -7.29
N TYR A 258 -28.27 3.33 -6.12
CA TYR A 258 -27.46 2.81 -5.03
C TYR A 258 -28.30 1.91 -4.13
N ILE A 259 -27.80 0.71 -3.86
CA ILE A 259 -28.37 -0.22 -2.87
C ILE A 259 -27.47 -0.31 -1.64
N LYS A 260 -28.05 -0.57 -0.47
CA LYS A 260 -27.27 -0.85 0.74
C LYS A 260 -26.64 -2.24 0.66
N GLY A 261 -25.44 -2.39 1.23
CA GLY A 261 -24.72 -3.66 1.27
C GLY A 261 -25.52 -4.75 1.96
N GLN A 262 -26.31 -4.43 2.99
CA GLN A 262 -27.25 -5.39 3.60
C GLN A 262 -28.23 -5.98 2.57
N THR A 263 -28.71 -5.16 1.62
CA THR A 263 -29.59 -5.62 0.54
C THR A 263 -28.81 -6.51 -0.45
N LEU A 264 -27.59 -6.12 -0.78
CA LEU A 264 -26.71 -6.88 -1.68
C LEU A 264 -26.36 -8.26 -1.10
N ILE A 265 -25.98 -8.31 0.19
CA ILE A 265 -25.67 -9.55 0.92
C ILE A 265 -26.87 -10.49 0.87
N ARG A 266 -28.09 -9.99 1.15
CA ARG A 266 -29.31 -10.80 1.10
C ARG A 266 -29.53 -11.43 -0.28
N GLN A 267 -29.23 -10.71 -1.36
CA GLN A 267 -29.40 -11.25 -2.71
C GLN A 267 -28.38 -12.33 -3.03
N LEU A 268 -27.11 -12.09 -2.70
CA LEU A 268 -26.04 -13.07 -2.94
C LEU A 268 -26.21 -14.35 -2.13
N THR A 269 -26.78 -14.25 -0.93
CA THR A 269 -27.02 -15.39 -0.02
C THR A 269 -28.29 -16.16 -0.32
N ASN A 270 -29.34 -15.49 -0.80
CA ASN A 270 -30.57 -16.15 -1.25
C ASN A 270 -30.31 -17.14 -2.39
N ASP A 271 -29.40 -16.80 -3.31
CA ASP A 271 -29.03 -17.66 -4.44
C ASP A 271 -28.14 -18.84 -4.03
N SER A 272 -27.27 -18.65 -3.01
CA SER A 272 -26.29 -19.67 -2.58
C SER A 272 -26.81 -20.67 -1.54
N ARG A 273 -27.98 -20.40 -0.92
CA ARG A 273 -28.57 -21.17 0.20
C ARG A 273 -27.66 -21.32 1.43
N LYS A 274 -26.54 -20.59 1.53
CA LYS A 274 -25.66 -20.53 2.70
C LYS A 274 -25.92 -19.25 3.50
N ILE A 275 -26.00 -19.37 4.83
CA ILE A 275 -26.15 -18.23 5.74
C ILE A 275 -24.89 -17.34 5.60
N PRO A 276 -25.03 -16.00 5.48
CA PRO A 276 -23.88 -15.11 5.41
C PRO A 276 -22.96 -15.31 6.62
N TYR A 277 -21.68 -15.63 6.36
CA TYR A 277 -20.68 -15.75 7.41
C TYR A 277 -20.23 -14.35 7.83
N ARG A 278 -20.67 -13.91 9.02
CA ARG A 278 -20.17 -12.70 9.66
C ARG A 278 -18.78 -13.01 10.19
N ARG A 279 -17.74 -12.39 9.62
CA ARG A 279 -16.37 -12.56 10.13
C ARG A 279 -16.34 -12.08 11.60
N PRO A 280 -16.01 -12.94 12.58
CA PRO A 280 -15.95 -12.51 13.96
C PRO A 280 -14.70 -11.65 14.16
N THR A 281 -14.86 -10.51 14.82
CA THR A 281 -13.73 -9.72 15.31
C THR A 281 -13.04 -10.48 16.45
N ILE A 282 -11.72 -10.32 16.65
CA ILE A 282 -10.98 -10.98 17.74
C ILE A 282 -11.65 -10.70 19.09
N GLU A 283 -12.13 -9.48 19.32
CA GLU A 283 -12.87 -9.09 20.52
C GLU A 283 -14.15 -9.91 20.72
N LYS A 284 -14.89 -10.23 19.64
CA LYS A 284 -16.10 -11.08 19.73
C LYS A 284 -15.78 -12.55 19.90
N LEU A 285 -14.64 -13.03 19.41
CA LEU A 285 -14.16 -14.37 19.73
C LEU A 285 -13.81 -14.44 21.22
N GLN A 286 -13.12 -13.43 21.76
CA GLN A 286 -12.82 -13.34 23.18
C GLN A 286 -14.08 -13.19 24.03
N GLU A 287 -15.06 -12.41 23.58
CA GLU A 287 -16.37 -12.23 24.25
C GLU A 287 -17.19 -13.53 24.20
N LYS A 288 -17.20 -14.24 23.06
CA LYS A 288 -17.81 -15.59 22.93
C LYS A 288 -17.11 -16.63 23.79
N ILE A 289 -15.78 -16.61 23.85
CA ILE A 289 -14.98 -17.48 24.73
C ILE A 289 -15.27 -17.15 26.20
N SER A 290 -15.42 -15.87 26.54
CA SER A 290 -15.78 -15.42 27.90
C SER A 290 -17.21 -15.80 28.27
N GLU A 291 -18.17 -15.66 27.36
CA GLU A 291 -19.56 -16.13 27.52
C GLU A 291 -19.61 -17.64 27.72
N ILE A 292 -18.84 -18.40 26.93
CA ILE A 292 -18.73 -19.86 27.06
C ILE A 292 -18.07 -20.23 28.39
N ASN A 293 -16.98 -19.57 28.79
CA ASN A 293 -16.31 -19.79 30.07
C ASN A 293 -17.24 -19.49 31.26
N PHE A 294 -18.01 -18.42 31.17
CA PHE A 294 -19.01 -18.05 32.17
C PHE A 294 -20.16 -19.07 32.26
N LEU A 295 -20.63 -19.59 31.11
CA LEU A 295 -21.64 -20.65 31.08
C LEU A 295 -21.10 -21.97 31.64
N ILE A 296 -19.82 -22.30 31.40
CA ILE A 296 -19.14 -23.47 31.97
C ILE A 296 -19.00 -23.36 33.49
N GLU A 297 -18.68 -22.17 34.03
CA GLU A 297 -18.65 -21.91 35.48
C GLU A 297 -20.04 -22.05 36.13
N LEU A 298 -21.12 -21.79 35.40
CA LEU A 298 -22.49 -21.86 35.91
C LEU A 298 -23.12 -23.27 35.86
N THR A 299 -22.61 -24.19 35.05
CA THR A 299 -23.25 -25.50 34.78
C THR A 299 -22.47 -26.71 35.32
N GLU A 300 -21.96 -26.66 36.56
CA GLU A 300 -21.11 -27.69 37.19
C GLU A 300 -21.61 -29.17 37.17
N THR A 301 -22.74 -29.51 36.53
CA THR A 301 -23.34 -30.86 36.61
C THR A 301 -23.74 -31.56 35.31
N ASP A 302 -23.54 -31.01 34.10
CA ASP A 302 -23.93 -31.73 32.87
C ASP A 302 -22.74 -32.37 32.13
N LYS A 303 -22.64 -33.71 32.21
CA LYS A 303 -21.61 -34.53 31.54
C LYS A 303 -21.53 -34.28 30.02
N LYS A 304 -22.66 -34.01 29.37
CA LYS A 304 -22.72 -33.72 27.92
C LYS A 304 -21.95 -32.46 27.53
N TYR A 305 -21.87 -31.46 28.40
CA TYR A 305 -21.12 -30.24 28.12
C TYR A 305 -19.62 -30.42 28.32
N GLN A 306 -19.19 -31.29 29.26
CA GLN A 306 -17.79 -31.67 29.37
C GLN A 306 -17.33 -32.45 28.14
N ASP A 307 -18.14 -33.36 27.61
CA ASP A 307 -17.81 -34.10 26.39
C ASP A 307 -17.65 -33.16 25.17
N ILE A 308 -18.52 -32.16 25.02
CA ILE A 308 -18.42 -31.13 23.95
C ILE A 308 -17.20 -30.23 24.17
N LYS A 309 -16.90 -29.86 25.42
CA LYS A 309 -15.69 -29.10 25.76
C LYS A 309 -14.44 -29.89 25.40
N ASP A 310 -14.39 -31.18 25.74
CA ASP A 310 -13.25 -32.05 25.46
C ASP A 310 -13.09 -32.27 23.94
N GLU A 311 -14.19 -32.40 23.19
CA GLU A 311 -14.18 -32.46 21.72
C GLU A 311 -13.69 -31.14 21.09
N LEU A 312 -14.10 -29.98 21.63
CA LEU A 312 -13.63 -28.67 21.18
C LEU A 312 -12.15 -28.43 21.53
N VAL A 313 -11.72 -28.81 22.72
CA VAL A 313 -10.31 -28.72 23.15
C VAL A 313 -9.44 -29.64 22.29
N ALA A 314 -9.91 -30.85 21.98
CA ALA A 314 -9.24 -31.74 21.06
C ALA A 314 -9.15 -31.13 19.65
N GLY A 315 -10.24 -30.55 19.13
CA GLY A 315 -10.25 -29.87 17.84
C GLY A 315 -9.32 -28.65 17.78
N ILE A 316 -9.22 -27.87 18.87
CA ILE A 316 -8.27 -26.75 18.96
C ILE A 316 -6.83 -27.27 18.95
N ALA A 317 -6.53 -28.34 19.70
CA ALA A 317 -5.21 -28.93 19.72
C ALA A 317 -4.80 -29.52 18.35
N GLU A 318 -5.73 -30.16 17.64
CA GLU A 318 -5.50 -30.64 16.27
C GLU A 318 -5.22 -29.49 15.30
N LEU A 319 -5.99 -28.40 15.40
CA LEU A 319 -5.78 -27.20 14.57
C LEU A 319 -4.42 -26.55 14.88
N ASP A 320 -4.01 -26.45 16.15
CA ASP A 320 -2.69 -25.93 16.52
C ASP A 320 -1.55 -26.80 15.98
N ILE A 321 -1.70 -28.12 15.97
CA ILE A 321 -0.72 -29.04 15.35
C ILE A 321 -0.63 -28.77 13.85
N VAL A 322 -1.76 -28.70 13.14
CA VAL A 322 -1.79 -28.44 11.69
C VAL A 322 -1.22 -27.06 11.36
N LEU A 323 -1.52 -26.06 12.19
CA LEU A 323 -1.04 -24.69 12.02
C LEU A 323 0.48 -24.61 12.22
N ASN A 324 1.02 -25.28 13.25
CA ASN A 324 2.45 -25.37 13.47
C ASN A 324 3.17 -26.09 12.32
N GLN A 325 2.64 -27.23 11.85
CA GLN A 325 3.19 -27.93 10.68
C GLN A 325 3.16 -27.06 9.41
N THR A 326 2.13 -26.24 9.24
CA THR A 326 2.01 -25.32 8.11
C THR A 326 3.02 -24.17 8.22
N ASN A 327 3.21 -23.62 9.42
CA ASN A 327 4.23 -22.60 9.67
C ASN A 327 5.65 -23.12 9.46
N GLU A 328 5.95 -24.35 9.85
CA GLU A 328 7.23 -25.00 9.55
C GLU A 328 7.44 -25.19 8.04
N LYS A 329 6.40 -25.59 7.31
CA LYS A 329 6.42 -25.66 5.83
C LYS A 329 6.65 -24.28 5.20
N ILE A 330 6.03 -23.22 5.72
CA ILE A 330 6.27 -21.85 5.25
C ILE A 330 7.72 -21.42 5.55
N ALA A 331 8.23 -21.70 6.74
CA ALA A 331 9.60 -21.36 7.12
C ALA A 331 10.64 -22.08 6.25
N THR A 332 10.42 -23.35 5.92
CA THR A 332 11.29 -24.10 5.01
C THR A 332 11.23 -23.56 3.58
N LEU A 333 10.04 -23.22 3.06
CA LEU A 333 9.88 -22.58 1.75
C LEU A 333 10.54 -21.20 1.68
N ASN A 334 10.44 -20.40 2.75
CA ASN A 334 11.10 -19.10 2.81
C ASN A 334 12.64 -19.24 2.81
N LYS A 335 13.19 -20.20 3.56
CA LYS A 335 14.63 -20.53 3.50
C LYS A 335 15.06 -21.01 2.11
N MET A 336 14.24 -21.81 1.43
CA MET A 336 14.52 -22.19 0.03
C MET A 336 14.54 -20.98 -0.90
N ALA A 337 13.58 -20.08 -0.76
CA ALA A 337 13.50 -18.87 -1.58
C ALA A 337 14.73 -17.98 -1.38
N GLU A 338 15.17 -17.80 -0.14
CA GLU A 338 16.38 -17.05 0.22
C GLU A 338 17.65 -17.67 -0.41
N VAL A 339 17.81 -19.00 -0.29
CA VAL A 339 18.92 -19.73 -0.91
C VAL A 339 18.89 -19.61 -2.45
N LEU A 340 17.71 -19.69 -3.07
CA LEU A 340 17.55 -19.54 -4.53
C LEU A 340 17.87 -18.11 -5.02
N ILE A 341 17.53 -17.10 -4.23
CA ILE A 341 17.87 -15.70 -4.51
C ILE A 341 19.40 -15.52 -4.41
N ASN A 342 20.01 -16.04 -3.34
CA ASN A 342 21.45 -15.92 -3.12
C ASN A 342 22.28 -16.69 -4.17
N LEU A 343 21.76 -17.81 -4.70
CA LEU A 343 22.36 -18.54 -5.83
C LEU A 343 22.36 -17.74 -7.14
N LYS A 344 21.42 -16.80 -7.32
CA LYS A 344 21.30 -15.94 -8.50
C LYS A 344 22.01 -14.59 -8.34
N SER A 345 22.63 -14.32 -7.19
CA SER A 345 23.35 -13.07 -6.94
C SER A 345 24.68 -13.00 -7.70
N ASP A 346 25.09 -11.79 -8.10
CA ASP A 346 26.36 -11.57 -8.81
C ASP A 346 27.59 -11.67 -7.89
N ASP A 347 27.39 -11.61 -6.56
CA ASP A 347 28.45 -11.75 -5.57
C ASP A 347 28.96 -13.21 -5.46
N PRO A 348 30.26 -13.47 -5.71
CA PRO A 348 30.84 -14.81 -5.60
C PRO A 348 30.75 -15.42 -4.20
N SER A 349 30.75 -14.60 -3.15
CA SER A 349 30.74 -15.04 -1.75
C SER A 349 29.36 -15.56 -1.36
N SER A 350 28.32 -14.79 -1.70
CA SER A 350 26.91 -15.15 -1.54
C SER A 350 26.54 -16.43 -2.30
N ARG A 351 27.06 -16.61 -3.53
CA ARG A 351 26.86 -17.86 -4.30
C ARG A 351 27.51 -19.08 -3.65
N LYS A 352 28.67 -18.92 -3.01
CA LYS A 352 29.37 -20.02 -2.33
C LYS A 352 28.64 -20.45 -1.05
N LEU A 353 28.16 -19.47 -0.27
CA LEU A 353 27.35 -19.71 0.91
C LEU A 353 26.01 -20.38 0.56
N ALA A 354 25.32 -19.88 -0.47
CA ALA A 354 24.05 -20.44 -0.91
C ALA A 354 24.16 -21.88 -1.44
N ARG A 355 25.28 -22.26 -2.08
CA ARG A 355 25.54 -23.66 -2.47
C ARG A 355 25.70 -24.59 -1.26
N TYR A 356 26.33 -24.10 -0.20
CA TYR A 356 26.48 -24.84 1.05
C TYR A 356 25.13 -25.02 1.74
N GLU A 357 24.37 -23.94 1.92
CA GLU A 357 23.04 -23.95 2.54
C GLU A 357 22.03 -24.80 1.74
N PHE A 358 22.08 -24.74 0.40
CA PHE A 358 21.29 -25.62 -0.47
C PHE A 358 21.61 -27.10 -0.25
N SER A 359 22.89 -27.46 -0.08
CA SER A 359 23.29 -28.85 0.17
C SER A 359 22.78 -29.35 1.53
N VAL A 360 22.80 -28.49 2.55
CA VAL A 360 22.29 -28.79 3.89
C VAL A 360 20.78 -28.95 3.86
N LEU A 361 20.06 -28.09 3.13
CA LEU A 361 18.60 -28.16 2.98
C LEU A 361 18.17 -29.43 2.24
N CYS A 362 18.84 -29.77 1.13
CA CYS A 362 18.57 -31.01 0.37
C CYS A 362 18.84 -32.26 1.21
N PHE A 363 19.86 -32.24 2.07
CA PHE A 363 20.13 -33.34 2.99
C PHE A 363 19.02 -33.47 4.03
N TYR A 364 18.56 -32.35 4.61
CA TYR A 364 17.46 -32.35 5.58
C TYR A 364 16.15 -32.91 4.98
N ILE A 365 15.83 -32.57 3.73
CA ILE A 365 14.59 -32.98 3.05
C ILE A 365 14.61 -34.44 2.58
N MET A 366 15.78 -35.00 2.26
CA MET A 366 15.89 -36.43 1.90
C MET A 366 15.79 -37.37 3.10
N PHE A 367 16.01 -36.88 4.32
CA PHE A 367 16.10 -37.68 5.55
C PHE A 367 15.05 -37.32 6.61
N SER A 368 14.12 -36.40 6.32
CA SER A 368 12.92 -36.10 7.10
C SER A 368 11.70 -36.67 6.41
#